data_AF-A0A429XEW8-F1
#
_entry.id   AF-A0A429XEW8-F1
#
_cell.length_a   1.000
_cell.length_b   1.000
_cell.length_c   1.000
_cell.angle_alpha   90.00
_cell.angle_beta   90.00
_cell.angle_gamma   90.00
#
_symmetry.space_group_name_H-M   'P 1'
#
loop_
_entity.id
_entity.type
_entity.pdbx_description
1 polymer ?
#
loop_
_entity_poly.entity_id
_entity_poly.type
_entity_poly.pdbx_seq_one_letter_code
_entity_poly.pdbx_strand_id
1 'polypeptide(L)'
;MNLYLIQACFHSTVITSAITLTAMAANPLIVSIAGTFGINITWSTWFIAAIIPGLLNLTIMPVFLYYILKPENIDVNEVKSFAKKQLKLLKNFTKEELLITFTLIGLITFWILGDFLNISATKTILIGFSVLLLTRVIPWDDVITNKKAWGIFIWFSTLLMLSDFLVKFDTVYWINEEM
;
A
#
# COMPACT_ATOMS: atom_id res chain seq x y z
N MET A 1 -1.38 -23.76 7.35
CA MET A 1 -2.27 -22.60 7.14
C MET A 1 -3.23 -22.97 6.03
N ASN A 2 -4.54 -22.87 6.28
CA ASN A 2 -5.60 -23.32 5.36
C ASN A 2 -5.48 -22.59 4.00
N LEU A 3 -5.61 -23.33 2.89
CA LEU A 3 -5.49 -22.80 1.52
C LEU A 3 -6.46 -21.63 1.27
N TYR A 4 -7.69 -21.70 1.78
CA TYR A 4 -8.65 -20.61 1.72
C TYR A 4 -8.11 -19.34 2.38
N LEU A 5 -7.51 -19.45 3.58
CA LEU A 5 -6.97 -18.28 4.29
C LEU A 5 -5.74 -17.70 3.59
N ILE A 6 -4.88 -18.54 3.00
CA ILE A 6 -3.73 -18.08 2.21
C ILE A 6 -4.22 -17.26 1.01
N GLN A 7 -5.18 -17.79 0.26
CA GLN A 7 -5.73 -17.11 -0.93
C GLN A 7 -6.52 -15.86 -0.55
N ALA A 8 -7.34 -15.92 0.50
CA ALA A 8 -8.08 -14.76 0.99
C ALA A 8 -7.12 -13.62 1.41
N CYS A 9 -6.04 -13.95 2.12
CA CYS A 9 -5.02 -12.98 2.53
C CYS A 9 -4.27 -12.38 1.33
N PHE A 10 -3.90 -13.23 0.36
CA PHE A 10 -3.25 -12.78 -0.86
C PHE A 10 -4.15 -11.82 -1.65
N HIS A 11 -5.38 -12.23 -1.95
CA HIS A 11 -6.32 -11.41 -2.71
C HIS A 11 -6.74 -10.16 -1.95
N SER A 12 -6.94 -10.23 -0.62
CA SER A 12 -7.22 -9.02 0.17
C SER A 12 -6.07 -8.02 0.09
N THR A 13 -4.81 -8.50 0.10
CA THR A 13 -3.63 -7.64 -0.05
C THR A 13 -3.59 -6.99 -1.43
N VAL A 14 -3.87 -7.74 -2.51
CA VAL A 14 -3.93 -7.18 -3.86
C VAL A 14 -5.02 -6.11 -3.98
N ILE A 15 -6.22 -6.37 -3.43
CA ILE A 15 -7.34 -5.43 -3.49
C ILE A 15 -7.03 -4.16 -2.69
N THR A 16 -6.53 -4.28 -1.45
CA THR A 16 -6.19 -3.10 -0.64
C THR A 16 -4.99 -2.33 -1.22
N SER A 17 -4.05 -3.03 -1.85
CA SER A 17 -2.98 -2.41 -2.63
C SER A 17 -3.49 -1.59 -3.81
N ALA A 18 -4.58 -2.00 -4.47
CA ALA A 18 -5.20 -1.22 -5.54
C ALA A 18 -5.96 0.01 -5.01
N ILE A 19 -6.58 -0.08 -3.82
CA ILE A 19 -7.33 1.03 -3.20
C ILE A 19 -6.44 2.21 -2.85
N THR A 20 -5.21 1.94 -2.37
CA THR A 20 -4.35 2.98 -1.80
C THR A 20 -3.17 3.29 -2.72
N LEU A 21 -3.02 4.55 -3.10
CA LEU A 21 -1.97 4.97 -4.06
C LEU A 21 -0.56 4.55 -3.63
N THR A 22 -0.25 4.52 -2.34
CA THR A 22 1.10 4.24 -1.81
C THR A 22 1.34 2.77 -1.46
N ALA A 23 0.34 1.90 -1.64
CA ALA A 23 0.42 0.51 -1.17
C ALA A 23 1.11 -0.46 -2.14
N MET A 24 1.39 -0.03 -3.38
CA MET A 24 2.12 -0.82 -4.37
C MET A 24 2.97 0.10 -5.25
N ALA A 25 4.19 -0.32 -5.59
CA ALA A 25 5.10 0.47 -6.43
C ALA A 25 4.50 0.80 -7.81
N ALA A 26 3.70 -0.10 -8.40
CA ALA A 26 3.05 0.14 -9.69
C ALA A 26 2.09 1.35 -9.66
N ASN A 27 1.50 1.69 -8.51
CA ASN A 27 0.51 2.76 -8.41
C ASN A 27 1.15 4.15 -8.64
N PRO A 28 2.26 4.55 -7.97
CA PRO A 28 2.98 5.76 -8.34
C PRO A 28 3.50 5.79 -9.78
N LEU A 29 3.79 4.63 -10.40
CA LEU A 29 4.21 4.59 -11.80
C LEU A 29 3.08 5.02 -12.72
N ILE A 30 1.86 4.52 -12.47
CA ILE A 30 0.66 4.96 -13.19
C ILE A 30 0.47 6.47 -13.04
N VAL A 31 0.65 7.03 -11.84
CA VAL A 31 0.57 8.48 -11.62
C VAL A 31 1.64 9.24 -12.37
N SER A 32 2.89 8.75 -12.38
CA SER A 32 3.99 9.38 -13.10
C SER A 32 3.74 9.40 -14.62
N ILE A 33 3.28 8.28 -15.17
CA ILE A 33 2.91 8.17 -16.59
C ILE A 33 1.73 9.09 -16.91
N ALA A 34 0.67 9.08 -16.10
CA ALA A 34 -0.45 9.99 -16.28
C ALA A 34 -0.01 11.47 -16.28
N GLY A 35 0.98 11.80 -15.45
CA GLY A 35 1.61 13.12 -15.40
C GLY A 35 2.31 13.52 -16.70
N THR A 36 2.89 12.60 -17.47
CA THR A 36 3.50 12.92 -18.79
C THR A 36 2.44 13.34 -19.81
N PHE A 37 1.19 12.93 -19.61
CA PHE A 37 0.02 13.36 -20.39
C PHE A 37 -0.72 14.56 -19.78
N GLY A 38 -0.15 15.21 -18.74
CA GLY A 38 -0.77 16.36 -18.07
C GLY A 38 -1.90 16.02 -17.09
N ILE A 39 -2.10 14.74 -16.77
CA ILE A 39 -3.12 14.30 -15.82
C ILE A 39 -2.51 14.25 -14.41
N ASN A 40 -2.97 15.12 -13.52
CA ASN A 40 -2.51 15.13 -12.13
C ASN A 40 -3.41 14.26 -11.25
N ILE A 41 -2.87 13.15 -10.74
CA ILE A 41 -3.56 12.25 -9.81
C ILE A 41 -2.97 12.40 -8.41
N THR A 42 -3.82 12.80 -7.47
CA THR A 42 -3.48 12.96 -6.05
C THR A 42 -3.82 11.69 -5.27
N TRP A 43 -3.32 11.57 -4.04
CA TRP A 43 -3.67 10.43 -3.19
C TRP A 43 -5.18 10.33 -2.95
N SER A 44 -5.83 11.47 -2.67
CA SER A 44 -7.27 11.55 -2.39
C SER A 44 -8.10 11.20 -3.61
N THR A 45 -7.74 11.72 -4.79
CA THR A 45 -8.47 11.42 -6.04
C THR A 45 -8.37 9.95 -6.40
N TRP A 46 -7.19 9.33 -6.26
CA TRP A 46 -7.02 7.87 -6.41
C TRP A 46 -7.90 7.09 -5.44
N PHE A 47 -7.82 7.42 -4.15
CA PHE A 47 -8.55 6.70 -3.10
C PHE A 47 -10.05 6.77 -3.30
N ILE A 48 -10.61 7.95 -3.60
CA ILE A 48 -12.04 8.14 -3.85
C ILE A 48 -12.49 7.32 -5.08
N ALA A 49 -11.69 7.29 -6.14
CA ALA A 49 -12.00 6.49 -7.33
C ALA A 49 -11.96 4.97 -7.04
N ALA A 50 -11.01 4.52 -6.21
CA ALA A 50 -10.75 3.10 -5.99
C ALA A 50 -11.51 2.48 -4.80
N ILE A 51 -11.98 3.27 -3.83
CA ILE A 51 -12.57 2.74 -2.59
C ILE A 51 -13.88 1.99 -2.82
N ILE A 52 -14.78 2.50 -3.66
CA ILE A 52 -16.07 1.85 -3.95
C ILE A 52 -15.88 0.48 -4.62
N PRO A 53 -15.15 0.37 -5.76
CA PRO A 53 -14.90 -0.94 -6.35
C PRO A 53 -14.05 -1.84 -5.45
N GLY A 54 -13.13 -1.27 -4.67
CA GLY A 54 -12.31 -2.01 -3.71
C GLY A 54 -13.11 -2.66 -2.59
N LEU A 55 -14.02 -1.92 -1.94
CA LEU A 55 -14.89 -2.47 -0.89
C LEU A 55 -15.86 -3.52 -1.44
N LEU A 56 -16.38 -3.30 -2.64
CA LEU A 56 -17.22 -4.28 -3.32
C LEU A 56 -16.44 -5.59 -3.52
N ASN A 57 -15.21 -5.51 -4.03
CA ASN A 57 -14.38 -6.69 -4.26
C ASN A 57 -13.94 -7.36 -2.94
N LEU A 58 -13.62 -6.59 -1.89
CA LEU A 58 -13.33 -7.14 -0.56
C LEU A 58 -14.51 -7.91 0.04
N THR A 59 -15.73 -7.56 -0.32
CA THR A 59 -16.95 -8.24 0.16
C THR A 59 -17.25 -9.49 -0.67
N ILE A 60 -17.09 -9.40 -1.99
CA ILE A 60 -17.39 -10.50 -2.92
C ILE A 60 -16.31 -11.58 -2.89
N MET A 61 -15.03 -11.20 -2.82
CA MET A 61 -13.89 -12.12 -2.91
C MET A 61 -13.95 -13.27 -1.90
N PRO A 62 -14.20 -13.04 -0.59
CA PRO A 62 -14.24 -14.14 0.38
C PRO A 62 -15.37 -15.12 0.09
N VAL A 63 -16.54 -14.62 -0.34
CA VAL A 63 -17.69 -15.45 -0.71
C VAL A 63 -17.34 -16.31 -1.93
N PHE A 64 -16.71 -15.71 -2.94
CA PHE A 64 -16.26 -16.43 -4.13
C PHE A 64 -15.24 -17.53 -3.80
N LEU A 65 -14.22 -17.21 -3.00
CA LEU A 65 -13.22 -18.19 -2.55
C LEU A 65 -13.83 -19.28 -1.67
N TYR A 66 -14.84 -18.96 -0.87
CA TYR A 66 -15.52 -19.93 -0.01
C TYR A 66 -16.15 -21.06 -0.84
N TYR A 67 -16.82 -20.71 -1.94
CA TYR A 67 -17.46 -21.69 -2.83
C TYR A 67 -16.44 -22.54 -3.62
N ILE A 68 -15.29 -21.96 -4.00
CA ILE A 68 -14.27 -22.67 -4.79
C ILE A 68 -13.42 -23.58 -3.92
N LEU A 69 -12.91 -23.04 -2.81
CA LEU A 69 -11.87 -23.70 -2.01
C LEU A 69 -12.43 -24.53 -0.86
N LYS A 70 -13.74 -24.43 -0.57
CA LYS A 70 -14.46 -25.14 0.51
C LYS A 70 -13.60 -25.25 1.78
N PRO A 71 -13.47 -24.17 2.56
CA PRO A 71 -12.53 -24.13 3.67
C PRO A 71 -12.76 -25.28 4.65
N GLU A 72 -11.67 -25.87 5.13
CA GLU A 72 -11.73 -26.84 6.22
C GLU A 72 -12.48 -26.28 7.43
N ASN A 73 -13.22 -27.15 8.13
CA ASN A 73 -13.89 -26.78 9.36
C ASN A 73 -12.85 -26.46 10.44
N ILE A 74 -12.73 -25.19 10.78
CA ILE A 74 -11.89 -24.71 11.86
C ILE A 74 -12.72 -24.68 13.14
N ASP A 75 -12.24 -25.28 14.23
CA ASP A 75 -12.89 -25.15 15.53
C ASP A 75 -12.74 -23.70 16.05
N VAL A 76 -13.85 -22.96 15.95
CA VAL A 76 -13.94 -21.56 16.35
C VAL A 76 -13.69 -21.38 17.85
N ASN A 77 -13.99 -22.39 18.68
CA ASN A 77 -13.78 -22.30 20.12
C ASN A 77 -12.29 -22.35 20.48
N GLU A 78 -11.54 -23.22 19.82
CA GLU A 78 -10.09 -23.31 19.98
C GLU A 78 -9.43 -21.98 19.58
N VAL A 79 -9.76 -21.46 18.40
CA VAL A 79 -9.24 -20.18 17.90
C VAL A 79 -9.56 -19.02 18.85
N LYS A 80 -10.80 -18.92 19.34
CA LYS A 80 -11.20 -17.90 20.32
C LYS A 80 -10.40 -18.03 21.62
N SER A 81 -10.20 -19.25 22.10
CA SER A 81 -9.44 -19.51 23.32
C SER A 81 -7.97 -19.10 23.16
N PHE A 82 -7.36 -19.42 22.01
CA PHE A 82 -6.00 -19.04 21.65
C PHE A 82 -5.87 -17.52 21.53
N ALA A 83 -6.77 -16.85 20.80
CA ALA A 83 -6.77 -15.40 20.66
C ALA A 83 -6.88 -14.68 22.01
N LYS A 84 -7.75 -15.16 22.92
CA LYS A 84 -7.86 -14.62 24.29
C LYS A 84 -6.57 -14.82 25.10
N LYS A 85 -5.88 -15.96 24.94
CA LYS A 85 -4.58 -16.19 25.59
C LYS A 85 -3.52 -15.23 25.05
N GLN A 86 -3.41 -15.08 23.74
CA GLN A 86 -2.47 -14.14 23.11
C GLN A 86 -2.77 -12.69 23.50
N LEU A 87 -4.04 -12.28 23.54
CA LEU A 87 -4.44 -10.94 23.97
C LEU A 87 -4.06 -10.66 25.44
N LYS A 88 -4.09 -11.67 26.32
CA LYS A 88 -3.61 -11.52 27.71
C LYS A 88 -2.08 -11.41 27.80
N LEU A 89 -1.35 -11.96 26.83
CA LEU A 89 0.11 -11.84 26.76
C LEU A 89 0.54 -10.48 26.20
N LEU A 90 -0.26 -9.92 25.28
CA LEU A 90 -0.15 -8.52 24.87
C LEU A 90 -0.47 -7.65 26.09
N LYS A 91 0.56 -7.02 26.65
CA LYS A 91 0.41 -6.07 27.75
C LYS A 91 -0.19 -4.75 27.22
N ASN A 92 -0.07 -3.69 28.03
CA ASN A 92 -0.38 -2.33 27.57
C ASN A 92 0.46 -1.97 26.34
N PHE A 93 -0.12 -1.14 25.47
CA PHE A 93 0.59 -0.59 24.32
C PHE A 93 1.93 0.03 24.74
N THR A 94 2.97 -0.31 23.98
CA THR A 94 4.29 0.29 24.18
C THR A 94 4.28 1.73 23.65
N LYS A 95 5.26 2.53 24.08
CA LYS A 95 5.38 3.91 23.60
C LYS A 95 5.67 3.93 22.10
N GLU A 96 6.43 2.96 21.64
CA GLU A 96 6.81 2.74 20.25
C GLU A 96 5.59 2.41 19.38
N GLU A 97 4.70 1.52 19.85
CA GLU A 97 3.45 1.18 19.14
C GLU A 97 2.51 2.39 19.02
N LEU A 98 2.41 3.20 20.08
CA LEU A 98 1.64 4.44 20.03
C LEU A 98 2.24 5.44 19.06
N LEU A 99 3.56 5.62 19.04
CA LEU A 99 4.24 6.53 18.12
C LEU A 99 4.06 6.13 16.65
N ILE A 100 4.12 4.83 16.34
CA ILE A 100 3.81 4.33 14.98
C ILE A 100 2.37 4.67 14.61
N THR A 101 1.44 4.40 15.52
CA THR A 101 0.01 4.62 15.30
C THR A 101 -0.29 6.10 15.06
N PHE A 102 0.24 7.00 15.89
CA PHE A 102 0.07 8.44 15.72
C PHE A 102 0.72 8.95 14.44
N THR A 103 1.90 8.43 14.08
CA THR A 103 2.56 8.80 12.82
C THR A 103 1.72 8.38 11.63
N LEU A 104 1.14 7.18 11.64
CA LEU A 104 0.27 6.69 10.58
C LEU A 104 -0.99 7.55 10.43
N ILE A 105 -1.65 7.90 11.55
CA ILE A 105 -2.81 8.80 11.54
C ILE A 105 -2.44 10.18 10.98
N GLY A 106 -1.27 10.72 11.37
CA GLY A 106 -0.75 11.97 10.85
C GLY A 106 -0.49 11.94 9.33
N LEU A 107 0.11 10.86 8.84
CA LEU A 107 0.33 10.64 7.40
C LEU A 107 -0.97 10.63 6.61
N ILE A 108 -1.97 9.88 7.08
CA ILE A 108 -3.30 9.82 6.44
C ILE A 108 -3.95 11.21 6.44
N THR A 109 -3.85 11.94 7.55
CA THR A 109 -4.38 13.31 7.66
C THR A 109 -3.72 14.24 6.64
N PHE A 110 -2.40 14.19 6.51
CA PHE A 110 -1.67 15.00 5.52
C PHE A 110 -1.91 14.56 4.08
N TRP A 111 -2.18 13.29 3.80
CA TRP A 111 -2.58 12.87 2.46
C TRP A 111 -3.97 13.38 2.09
N ILE A 112 -4.92 13.35 3.02
CA ILE A 112 -6.27 13.88 2.80
C ILE A 112 -6.23 15.41 2.62
N LEU A 113 -5.45 16.12 3.44
CA LEU A 113 -5.33 17.57 3.41
C LEU A 113 -4.25 18.09 2.44
N GLY A 114 -3.55 17.20 1.71
CA GLY A 114 -2.40 17.56 0.89
C GLY A 114 -2.71 18.62 -0.17
N ASP A 115 -3.87 18.49 -0.81
CA ASP A 115 -4.35 19.43 -1.83
C ASP A 115 -4.70 20.81 -1.22
N PHE A 116 -5.19 20.85 0.02
CA PHE A 116 -5.52 22.09 0.73
C PHE A 116 -4.28 22.80 1.30
N LEU A 117 -3.32 22.02 1.82
CA LEU A 117 -2.09 22.52 2.45
C LEU A 117 -0.93 22.69 1.46
N ASN A 118 -1.13 22.34 0.18
CA ASN A 118 -0.11 22.31 -0.86
C ASN A 118 1.12 21.44 -0.47
N ILE A 119 0.85 20.34 0.22
CA ILE A 119 1.84 19.34 0.64
C ILE A 119 1.73 18.14 -0.28
N SER A 120 2.81 17.84 -1.02
CA SER A 120 2.84 16.68 -1.89
C SER A 120 2.94 15.37 -1.10
N ALA A 121 2.46 14.28 -1.70
CA ALA A 121 2.54 12.94 -1.08
C ALA A 121 3.97 12.55 -0.67
N THR A 122 4.98 12.95 -1.46
CA THR A 122 6.40 12.75 -1.15
C THR A 122 6.82 13.47 0.12
N LYS A 123 6.45 14.74 0.29
CA LYS A 123 6.75 15.50 1.51
C LYS A 123 6.11 14.85 2.73
N THR A 124 4.86 14.42 2.62
CA THR A 124 4.14 13.72 3.69
C THR A 124 4.88 12.46 4.15
N ILE A 125 5.30 11.60 3.22
CA ILE A 125 6.06 10.37 3.54
C ILE A 125 7.38 10.71 4.23
N LEU A 126 8.12 11.70 3.71
CA LEU A 126 9.39 12.12 4.30
C LEU A 126 9.21 12.63 5.74
N ILE A 127 8.15 13.40 6.01
CA ILE A 127 7.85 13.86 7.37
C ILE A 127 7.61 12.68 8.31
N GLY A 128 6.73 11.74 7.94
CA GLY A 128 6.47 10.57 8.79
C GLY A 128 7.71 9.69 8.99
N PHE A 129 8.51 9.51 7.94
CA PHE A 129 9.77 8.79 8.04
C PHE A 129 10.78 9.49 8.97
N SER A 130 10.91 10.82 8.87
CA SER A 130 11.75 11.61 9.78
C SER A 130 11.28 11.49 11.24
N VAL A 131 9.98 11.51 11.50
CA VAL A 131 9.43 11.29 12.85
C VAL A 131 9.82 9.92 13.39
N LEU A 132 9.67 8.84 12.62
CA LEU A 132 10.00 7.48 13.06
C LEU A 132 11.50 7.27 13.31
N LEU A 133 12.36 7.93 12.53
CA LEU A 133 13.81 7.92 12.73
C LEU A 133 14.23 8.72 13.97
N LEU A 134 13.72 9.95 14.14
CA LEU A 134 14.07 10.82 15.26
C LEU A 134 13.60 10.24 16.60
N THR A 135 12.45 9.57 16.61
CA THR A 135 11.92 8.85 17.77
C THR A 135 12.63 7.53 18.05
N ARG A 136 13.54 7.09 17.16
CA ARG A 136 14.27 5.81 17.21
C ARG A 136 13.38 4.58 17.26
N VAL A 137 12.12 4.72 16.85
CA VAL A 137 11.19 3.60 16.72
C VAL A 137 11.60 2.68 15.57
N ILE A 138 12.17 3.26 14.51
CA ILE A 138 12.88 2.52 13.46
C ILE A 138 14.36 2.88 13.56
N PRO A 139 15.24 1.96 14.00
CA PRO A 139 16.67 2.16 13.95
C PRO A 139 17.18 2.43 12.53
N TRP A 140 18.17 3.30 12.39
CA TRP A 140 18.78 3.60 11.09
C TRP A 140 19.36 2.35 10.42
N ASP A 141 19.96 1.46 11.19
CA ASP A 141 20.55 0.21 10.70
C ASP A 141 19.49 -0.68 10.03
N ASP A 142 18.27 -0.71 10.57
CA ASP A 142 17.16 -1.47 9.98
C ASP A 142 16.72 -0.89 8.63
N VAL A 143 16.86 0.43 8.43
CA VAL A 143 16.55 1.09 7.15
C VAL A 143 17.59 0.73 6.09
N ILE A 144 18.88 0.89 6.39
CA ILE A 144 19.95 0.68 5.40
C ILE A 144 20.16 -0.80 5.07
N THR A 145 19.85 -1.70 6.00
CA THR A 145 19.98 -3.15 5.78
C THR A 145 18.76 -3.77 5.09
N ASN A 146 17.66 -3.03 4.90
CA ASN A 146 16.46 -3.50 4.23
C ASN A 146 16.64 -3.61 2.71
N LYS A 147 17.37 -4.63 2.26
CA LYS A 147 17.68 -4.90 0.84
C LYS A 147 16.44 -4.96 -0.06
N LYS A 148 15.29 -5.40 0.47
CA LYS A 148 14.04 -5.47 -0.30
C LYS A 148 13.52 -4.09 -0.65
N ALA A 149 13.49 -3.16 0.32
CA ALA A 149 13.08 -1.79 0.09
C ALA A 149 14.00 -1.09 -0.92
N TRP A 150 15.32 -1.23 -0.75
CA TRP A 150 16.31 -0.69 -1.70
C TRP A 150 16.20 -1.31 -3.10
N GLY A 151 15.96 -2.61 -3.19
CA GLY A 151 15.73 -3.29 -4.46
C GLY A 151 14.53 -2.75 -5.23
N ILE A 152 13.40 -2.50 -4.53
CA ILE A 152 12.22 -1.87 -5.12
C ILE A 152 12.55 -0.46 -5.62
N PHE A 153 13.26 0.33 -4.82
CA PHE A 153 13.65 1.70 -5.19
C PHE A 153 14.50 1.76 -6.48
N ILE A 154 15.50 0.87 -6.59
CA ILE A 154 16.38 0.80 -7.77
C ILE A 154 15.60 0.34 -9.00
N TRP A 155 14.86 -0.78 -8.89
CA TRP A 155 14.10 -1.31 -10.02
C TRP A 155 13.04 -0.32 -10.52
N PHE A 156 12.40 0.38 -9.60
CA PHE A 156 11.39 1.39 -9.93
C PHE A 156 11.97 2.61 -10.67
N SER A 157 13.13 3.08 -10.24
CA SER A 157 13.83 4.19 -10.89
C SER A 157 14.19 3.84 -12.35
N THR A 158 14.62 2.60 -12.61
CA THR A 158 14.92 2.12 -13.96
C THR A 158 13.67 2.07 -14.84
N LEU A 159 12.53 1.64 -14.31
CA LEU A 159 11.27 1.61 -15.07
C LEU A 159 10.75 3.01 -15.41
N LEU A 160 10.83 3.95 -14.47
CA LEU A 160 10.47 5.35 -14.74
C LEU A 160 11.34 5.93 -15.85
N MET A 161 12.67 5.71 -15.79
CA MET A 161 13.59 6.14 -16.84
C MET A 161 13.23 5.54 -18.22
N LEU A 162 12.87 4.26 -18.28
CA LEU A 162 12.43 3.62 -19.52
C LEU A 162 11.15 4.25 -20.07
N SER A 163 10.17 4.51 -19.19
CA SER A 163 8.93 5.19 -19.56
C SER A 163 9.19 6.57 -20.16
N ASP A 164 10.07 7.35 -19.56
CA ASP A 164 10.45 8.68 -20.06
C ASP A 164 11.10 8.59 -21.45
N PHE A 165 11.93 7.57 -21.69
CA PHE A 165 12.52 7.36 -23.01
C PHE A 165 11.48 6.96 -24.06
N LEU A 166 10.50 6.12 -23.73
CA LEU A 166 9.44 5.75 -24.67
C LEU A 166 8.62 6.95 -25.13
N VAL A 167 8.36 7.91 -24.23
CA VAL A 167 7.71 9.18 -24.59
C VAL A 167 8.66 10.06 -25.39
N LYS A 168 9.92 10.20 -24.95
CA LYS A 168 10.92 11.07 -25.61
C LYS A 168 11.23 10.65 -27.05
N PHE A 169 11.21 9.36 -27.35
CA PHE A 169 11.48 8.83 -28.69
C PHE A 169 10.20 8.69 -29.54
N ASP A 170 9.08 9.28 -29.10
CA ASP A 170 7.78 9.19 -29.75
C ASP A 170 7.29 7.76 -30.03
N THR A 171 7.86 6.76 -29.36
CA THR A 171 7.49 5.34 -29.54
C THR A 171 6.04 5.11 -29.13
N VAL A 172 5.55 5.81 -28.11
CA VAL A 172 4.14 5.75 -27.69
C VAL A 172 3.22 6.32 -28.78
N TYR A 173 3.62 7.39 -29.46
CA TYR A 173 2.85 7.97 -30.56
C TYR A 173 2.84 7.05 -31.78
N TRP A 174 4.00 6.51 -32.15
CA TRP A 174 4.12 5.55 -33.25
C TRP A 174 3.24 4.31 -33.05
N ILE A 175 3.23 3.72 -31.85
CA ILE A 175 2.36 2.57 -31.54
C ILE A 175 0.87 2.93 -31.65
N ASN A 176 0.48 4.13 -31.20
CA ASN A 176 -0.90 4.58 -31.27
C ASN A 176 -1.39 4.88 -32.70
N GLU A 177 -0.48 5.17 -33.65
CA GLU A 177 -0.83 5.33 -35.06
C GLU A 177 -0.97 4.00 -35.81
N GLU A 178 -0.30 2.94 -35.35
CA GLU A 178 -0.35 1.60 -35.97
C GLU A 178 -1.43 0.66 -35.40
N MET A 179 -2.03 0.98 -34.24
CA MET A 179 -3.19 0.26 -33.67
C MET A 179 -4.53 0.88 -34.10
#